data_AF-A0A498P795-F1
#
_entry.id   AF-A0A498P795-F1
#
_cell.length_a   1.000
_cell.length_b   1.000
_cell.length_c   1.000
_cell.angle_alpha   90.00
_cell.angle_beta   90.00
_cell.angle_gamma   90.00
#
_symmetry.space_group_name_H-M   'P 1'
#
loop_
_entity.id
_entity.type
_entity.pdbx_description
1 polymer ?
#
loop_
_entity_poly.entity_id
_entity_poly.type
_entity_poly.pdbx_seq_one_letter_code
_entity_poly.pdbx_strand_id
1 'polypeptide(L)'
;MEESDGTHVGENTYPPKDAPAIQGMVQYILMNKKIPSTIPNHLRLSSVDKEFPRHLIPEETLCHHCPNRMVLSDPICITQKAKILTTSGIVQDISTYYKYCPQCGALYRYQEWSEGLHNFNDHVLLDLPLCLTIRNLLQVHTAVSRIVEYLELTTGVQFPSADTVLHGYLHFEALTDHEYQYSCVTCGDHPPVVIMDLHKKASFHLSVSDLAQPPEDFNGDVDSEQFWKALTEERIARGFVSSQKNNPFSVPPSFHFWAPWIGRNTRRSDCVLNTEFEKIRPAKAAEVSEITVSEDRLRDELCKQKVQVIRNLCRECGLDATGSRTDLLLRLSQEMKSREAYDKVFEKIRAASGGWAVIMCPCGIVYSLKCNIRAESPRDFADMLL
;
A
#
# COMPACT_ATOMS: atom_id res chain seq x y z
N MET A 1 -49.03 32.44 -7.11
CA MET A 1 -49.03 31.68 -5.85
C MET A 1 -47.87 30.70 -5.98
N GLU A 2 -46.69 31.20 -5.67
CA GLU A 2 -45.44 30.46 -5.73
C GLU A 2 -45.37 29.64 -4.44
N GLU A 3 -45.54 28.32 -4.56
CA GLU A 3 -45.22 27.41 -3.47
C GLU A 3 -43.72 27.23 -3.43
N SER A 4 -43.14 27.77 -2.37
CA SER A 4 -41.75 27.65 -1.98
C SER A 4 -41.39 26.18 -1.79
N ASP A 5 -40.58 25.65 -2.70
CA ASP A 5 -39.93 24.35 -2.54
C ASP A 5 -38.98 24.45 -1.34
N GLY A 6 -39.31 23.67 -0.31
CA GLY A 6 -38.55 23.58 0.92
C GLY A 6 -37.17 23.02 0.58
N THR A 7 -36.16 23.86 0.71
CA THR A 7 -34.76 23.49 0.54
C THR A 7 -34.41 22.39 1.55
N HIS A 8 -34.39 21.16 1.06
CA HIS A 8 -33.89 20.00 1.80
C HIS A 8 -32.43 20.28 2.20
N VAL A 9 -32.21 20.35 3.50
CA VAL A 9 -30.91 20.55 4.15
C VAL A 9 -30.04 19.32 3.94
N GLY A 10 -29.03 19.44 3.05
CA GLY A 10 -27.78 18.66 3.03
C GLY A 10 -27.85 17.20 2.56
N GLU A 11 -27.54 16.93 1.29
CA GLU A 11 -27.07 15.61 0.84
C GLU A 11 -25.77 15.25 1.59
N ASN A 12 -25.85 14.28 2.49
CA ASN A 12 -24.72 13.77 3.29
C ASN A 12 -23.61 13.22 2.38
N THR A 13 -22.50 13.95 2.29
CA THR A 13 -21.32 13.58 1.49
C THR A 13 -20.41 12.64 2.28
N TYR A 14 -20.83 11.38 2.42
CA TYR A 14 -20.00 10.29 2.95
C TYR A 14 -19.47 9.40 1.79
N PRO A 15 -18.20 8.96 1.79
CA PRO A 15 -17.13 9.37 2.71
C PRO A 15 -16.82 10.87 2.55
N PRO A 16 -16.32 11.53 3.61
CA PRO A 16 -16.00 12.94 3.56
C PRO A 16 -14.94 13.19 2.49
N LYS A 17 -15.04 14.33 1.81
CA LYS A 17 -14.06 14.74 0.78
C LYS A 17 -12.98 15.66 1.34
N ASP A 18 -13.21 16.26 2.50
CA ASP A 18 -12.26 17.14 3.14
C ASP A 18 -11.19 16.34 3.90
N ALA A 19 -9.93 16.76 3.75
CA ALA A 19 -8.80 16.11 4.36
C ALA A 19 -8.88 16.04 5.91
N PRO A 20 -9.32 17.09 6.64
CA PRO A 20 -9.40 17.05 8.10
C PRO A 20 -10.37 15.98 8.62
N ALA A 21 -11.55 15.79 8.00
CA ALA A 21 -12.47 14.73 8.40
C ALA A 21 -11.88 13.33 8.16
N ILE A 22 -11.26 13.10 7.00
CA ILE A 22 -10.58 11.82 6.72
C ILE A 22 -9.46 11.58 7.75
N GLN A 23 -8.67 12.60 8.07
CA GLN A 23 -7.61 12.51 9.08
C GLN A 23 -8.16 12.12 10.46
N GLY A 24 -9.27 12.74 10.88
CA GLY A 24 -9.95 12.39 12.12
C GLY A 24 -10.41 10.93 12.16
N MET A 25 -11.01 10.44 11.07
CA MET A 25 -11.44 9.04 10.96
C MET A 25 -10.27 8.05 11.03
N VAL A 26 -9.18 8.32 10.30
CA VAL A 26 -7.97 7.48 10.29
C VAL A 26 -7.33 7.42 11.67
N GLN A 27 -7.16 8.57 12.32
CA GLN A 27 -6.61 8.66 13.68
C GLN A 27 -7.48 7.91 14.68
N TYR A 28 -8.80 8.06 14.59
CA TYR A 28 -9.73 7.35 15.45
C TYR A 28 -9.60 5.83 15.31
N ILE A 29 -9.59 5.32 14.06
CA ILE A 29 -9.45 3.89 13.77
C ILE A 29 -8.12 3.36 14.29
N LEU A 30 -7.01 4.04 14.02
CA LEU A 30 -5.68 3.60 14.46
C LEU A 30 -5.53 3.59 15.98
N MET A 31 -6.26 4.45 16.69
CA MET A 31 -6.19 4.53 18.15
C MET A 31 -7.13 3.52 18.84
N ASN A 32 -8.30 3.23 18.26
CA ASN A 32 -9.37 2.51 18.96
C ASN A 32 -9.78 1.17 18.32
N LYS A 33 -9.36 0.89 17.08
CA LYS A 33 -9.82 -0.28 16.30
C LYS A 33 -8.67 -1.20 15.87
N LYS A 34 -7.54 -1.15 16.59
CA LYS A 34 -6.41 -2.05 16.37
C LYS A 34 -6.80 -3.50 16.60
N ILE A 35 -6.27 -4.37 15.74
CA ILE A 35 -6.46 -5.82 15.78
C ILE A 35 -5.24 -6.41 16.51
N PRO A 36 -5.43 -7.24 17.54
CA PRO A 36 -4.31 -7.82 18.26
C PRO A 36 -3.49 -8.77 17.37
N SER A 37 -2.20 -8.89 17.68
CA SER A 37 -1.27 -9.86 17.09
C SER A 37 -1.76 -11.30 17.15
N THR A 38 -2.36 -11.65 18.28
CA THR A 38 -2.95 -12.96 18.54
C THR A 38 -4.47 -12.88 18.45
N ILE A 39 -5.01 -13.16 17.25
CA ILE A 39 -6.46 -13.23 17.04
C ILE A 39 -7.05 -14.44 17.81
N PRO A 40 -8.20 -14.35 18.48
CA PRO A 40 -8.84 -15.49 19.15
C PRO A 40 -9.14 -16.67 18.22
N ASN A 41 -8.96 -17.91 18.68
CA ASN A 41 -9.11 -19.12 17.86
C ASN A 41 -10.47 -19.23 17.14
N HIS A 42 -11.56 -18.80 17.78
CA HIS A 42 -12.90 -18.84 17.19
C HIS A 42 -13.08 -17.87 16.02
N LEU A 43 -12.21 -16.86 15.87
CA LEU A 43 -12.20 -15.93 14.74
C LEU A 43 -11.16 -16.32 13.66
N ARG A 44 -10.27 -17.28 13.93
CA ARG A 44 -9.22 -17.71 12.99
C ARG A 44 -9.73 -18.70 11.95
N LEU A 45 -10.69 -19.54 12.33
CA LEU A 45 -11.15 -20.64 11.51
C LEU A 45 -12.41 -20.23 10.75
N SER A 46 -12.45 -20.54 9.46
CA SER A 46 -13.68 -20.45 8.67
C SER A 46 -14.71 -21.42 9.26
N SER A 47 -15.94 -20.93 9.44
CA SER A 47 -17.08 -21.77 9.82
C SER A 47 -18.12 -21.70 8.72
N VAL A 48 -18.57 -22.86 8.26
CA VAL A 48 -19.57 -22.99 7.18
C VAL A 48 -20.93 -22.43 7.62
N ASP A 49 -21.22 -22.48 8.92
CA ASP A 49 -22.47 -22.01 9.52
C ASP A 49 -22.34 -20.59 10.09
N LYS A 50 -21.27 -19.85 9.75
CA LYS A 50 -21.09 -18.49 10.25
C LYS A 50 -22.11 -17.56 9.58
N GLU A 51 -23.13 -17.19 10.33
CA GLU A 51 -24.01 -16.09 9.95
C GLU A 51 -23.33 -14.76 10.25
N PHE A 52 -23.26 -13.89 9.23
CA PHE A 52 -22.76 -12.53 9.39
C PHE A 52 -23.93 -11.56 9.63
N PRO A 53 -23.76 -10.54 10.48
CA PRO A 53 -24.77 -9.51 10.64
C PRO A 53 -25.06 -8.82 9.29
N ARG A 54 -26.35 -8.67 8.97
CA ARG A 54 -26.78 -7.98 7.73
C ARG A 54 -26.68 -6.46 7.83
N HIS A 55 -26.66 -5.92 9.05
CA HIS A 55 -26.55 -4.50 9.33
C HIS A 55 -25.30 -4.24 10.19
N LEU A 56 -24.27 -3.69 9.55
CA LEU A 56 -22.99 -3.40 10.15
C LEU A 56 -22.96 -1.94 10.61
N ILE A 57 -23.24 -1.73 11.89
CA ILE A 57 -23.40 -0.42 12.52
C ILE A 57 -22.23 -0.19 13.48
N PRO A 58 -21.54 0.96 13.45
CA PRO A 58 -20.51 1.30 14.43
C PRO A 58 -21.03 1.18 15.86
N GLU A 59 -20.25 0.54 16.75
CA GLU A 59 -20.64 0.34 18.16
C GLU A 59 -20.68 1.65 18.95
N GLU A 60 -20.00 2.70 18.48
CA GLU A 60 -19.91 3.96 19.20
C GLU A 60 -21.30 4.58 19.41
N THR A 61 -21.55 4.96 20.66
CA THR A 61 -22.75 5.72 21.06
C THR A 61 -22.41 7.15 21.45
N LEU A 62 -21.15 7.40 21.83
CA LEU A 62 -20.65 8.70 22.28
C LEU A 62 -19.42 9.12 21.47
N CYS A 63 -19.28 10.43 21.25
CA CYS A 63 -18.13 11.01 20.56
C CYS A 63 -16.86 10.95 21.41
N HIS A 64 -15.78 10.44 20.81
CA HIS A 64 -14.44 10.35 21.41
C HIS A 64 -13.64 11.66 21.32
N HIS A 65 -14.05 12.61 20.47
CA HIS A 65 -13.37 13.89 20.30
C HIS A 65 -13.93 15.00 21.20
N CYS A 66 -15.19 14.90 21.63
CA CYS A 66 -15.82 15.92 22.46
C CYS A 66 -15.52 15.68 23.94
N PRO A 67 -15.06 16.69 24.71
CA PRO A 67 -14.84 16.56 26.16
C PRO A 67 -16.10 16.09 26.91
N ASN A 68 -17.28 16.52 26.45
CA ASN A 68 -18.57 16.20 27.06
C ASN A 68 -19.14 14.85 26.61
N ARG A 69 -18.41 14.06 25.80
CA ARG A 69 -18.85 12.77 25.23
C ARG A 69 -20.28 12.85 24.64
N MET A 70 -20.46 13.73 23.67
CA MET A 70 -21.76 13.93 23.02
C MET A 70 -22.32 12.64 22.43
N VAL A 71 -23.63 12.43 22.56
CA VAL A 71 -24.34 11.34 21.91
C VAL A 71 -24.23 11.51 20.39
N LEU A 72 -23.92 10.42 19.69
CA LEU A 72 -23.83 10.40 18.23
C LEU A 72 -25.22 10.38 17.58
N SER A 73 -25.28 10.70 16.30
CA SER A 73 -26.48 10.55 15.49
C SER A 73 -27.00 9.12 15.48
N ASP A 74 -28.26 8.96 15.09
CA ASP A 74 -28.75 7.65 14.64
C ASP A 74 -27.89 7.12 13.47
N PRO A 75 -27.81 5.79 13.28
CA PRO A 75 -27.08 5.19 12.16
C PRO A 75 -27.62 5.66 10.81
N ILE A 76 -26.72 6.15 9.95
CA ILE A 76 -27.04 6.54 8.57
C ILE A 76 -26.48 5.49 7.62
N CYS A 77 -27.34 4.95 6.75
CA CYS A 77 -26.98 3.92 5.79
C CYS A 77 -26.02 4.49 4.74
N ILE A 78 -24.89 3.82 4.53
CA ILE A 78 -23.91 4.11 3.46
C ILE A 78 -24.35 3.38 2.19
N THR A 79 -24.53 2.08 2.29
CA THR A 79 -24.92 1.19 1.19
C THR A 79 -25.61 -0.04 1.75
N GLN A 80 -26.46 -0.67 0.94
CA GLN A 80 -27.08 -1.98 1.22
C GLN A 80 -26.50 -3.08 0.33
N LYS A 81 -25.44 -2.76 -0.44
CA LYS A 81 -24.84 -3.63 -1.45
C LYS A 81 -23.38 -3.98 -1.11
N ALA A 82 -22.99 -3.83 0.15
CA ALA A 82 -21.67 -4.22 0.58
C ALA A 82 -21.51 -5.75 0.47
N LYS A 83 -20.26 -6.18 0.34
CA LYS A 83 -19.87 -7.57 0.18
C LYS A 83 -18.89 -7.97 1.28
N ILE A 84 -19.11 -9.13 1.88
CA ILE A 84 -18.13 -9.78 2.74
C ILE A 84 -17.46 -10.89 1.93
N LEU A 85 -16.15 -10.77 1.77
CA LEU A 85 -15.30 -11.78 1.14
C LEU A 85 -14.89 -12.80 2.19
N THR A 86 -15.08 -14.08 1.88
CA THR A 86 -14.71 -15.22 2.74
C THR A 86 -13.91 -16.23 1.93
N THR A 87 -13.33 -17.22 2.60
CA THR A 87 -12.66 -18.35 1.91
C THR A 87 -13.64 -19.26 1.15
N SER A 88 -14.93 -19.23 1.50
CA SER A 88 -15.98 -20.08 0.92
C SER A 88 -16.86 -19.39 -0.11
N GLY A 89 -16.68 -18.08 -0.33
CA GLY A 89 -17.48 -17.31 -1.29
C GLY A 89 -17.70 -15.87 -0.84
N ILE A 90 -18.78 -15.27 -1.33
CA ILE A 90 -19.11 -13.86 -1.08
C ILE A 90 -20.50 -13.77 -0.49
N VAL A 91 -20.61 -13.12 0.67
CA VAL A 91 -21.91 -12.73 1.24
C VAL A 91 -22.28 -11.37 0.69
N GLN A 92 -23.44 -11.29 0.04
CA GLN A 92 -23.97 -10.08 -0.59
C GLN A 92 -25.06 -9.43 0.25
N ASP A 93 -25.53 -8.26 -0.20
CA ASP A 93 -26.65 -7.52 0.40
C ASP A 93 -26.42 -7.17 1.87
N ILE A 94 -25.18 -6.79 2.19
CA ILE A 94 -24.79 -6.29 3.50
C ILE A 94 -24.99 -4.79 3.54
N SER A 95 -25.61 -4.32 4.62
CA SER A 95 -25.81 -2.91 4.87
C SER A 95 -24.73 -2.37 5.80
N THR A 96 -24.02 -1.32 5.39
CA THR A 96 -23.04 -0.63 6.23
C THR A 96 -23.53 0.75 6.60
N TYR A 97 -23.18 1.20 7.80
CA TYR A 97 -23.65 2.45 8.37
C TYR A 97 -22.50 3.26 8.94
N TYR A 98 -22.72 4.56 9.04
CA TYR A 98 -21.90 5.46 9.85
C TYR A 98 -22.76 6.23 10.84
N LYS A 99 -22.12 6.79 11.86
CA LYS A 99 -22.69 7.77 12.80
C LYS A 99 -21.83 9.02 12.78
N TYR A 100 -22.40 10.17 13.12
CA TYR A 100 -21.64 11.41 13.25
C TYR A 100 -21.94 12.12 14.56
N CYS A 101 -20.98 12.92 15.02
CA CYS A 101 -21.19 13.79 16.17
C CYS A 101 -21.83 15.11 15.72
N PRO A 102 -23.02 15.48 16.21
CA PRO A 102 -23.69 16.72 15.80
C PRO A 102 -22.95 17.99 16.27
N GLN A 103 -22.07 17.89 17.27
CA GLN A 103 -21.32 19.04 17.80
C GLN A 103 -20.02 19.31 17.01
N CYS A 104 -19.20 18.29 16.76
CA CYS A 104 -17.89 18.46 16.14
C CYS A 104 -17.76 17.90 14.72
N GLY A 105 -18.79 17.22 14.21
CA GLY A 105 -18.79 16.63 12.88
C GLY A 105 -17.97 15.34 12.74
N ALA A 106 -17.35 14.82 13.82
CA ALA A 106 -16.57 13.59 13.76
C ALA A 106 -17.42 12.40 13.28
N LEU A 107 -16.86 11.59 12.39
CA LEU A 107 -17.52 10.46 11.72
C LEU A 107 -16.98 9.13 12.24
N TYR A 108 -17.89 8.17 12.41
CA TYR A 108 -17.60 6.82 12.91
C TYR A 108 -18.22 5.81 11.95
N ARG A 109 -17.42 4.86 11.44
CA ARG A 109 -17.89 3.76 10.60
C ARG A 109 -17.69 2.43 11.29
N TYR A 110 -18.43 1.41 10.86
CA TYR A 110 -18.25 0.05 11.35
C TYR A 110 -16.80 -0.44 11.12
N GLN A 111 -16.12 -0.88 12.18
CA GLN A 111 -14.76 -1.42 12.12
C GLN A 111 -14.54 -2.48 13.23
N GLU A 112 -15.57 -3.26 13.55
CA GLU A 112 -15.58 -4.18 14.70
C GLU A 112 -14.93 -5.53 14.38
N TRP A 113 -13.61 -5.61 14.53
CA TRP A 113 -12.86 -6.83 14.23
C TRP A 113 -13.25 -8.02 15.12
N SER A 114 -13.78 -7.77 16.31
CA SER A 114 -14.27 -8.76 17.27
C SER A 114 -15.40 -9.62 16.71
N GLU A 115 -16.17 -9.12 15.73
CA GLU A 115 -17.18 -9.89 15.00
C GLU A 115 -16.58 -10.79 13.90
N GLY A 116 -15.26 -10.75 13.75
CA GLY A 116 -14.50 -11.50 12.76
C GLY A 116 -14.59 -10.90 11.36
N LEU A 117 -14.83 -9.59 11.26
CA LEU A 117 -14.89 -8.83 10.02
C LEU A 117 -13.87 -7.69 10.01
N HIS A 118 -13.28 -7.46 8.85
CA HIS A 118 -12.42 -6.33 8.59
C HIS A 118 -13.05 -5.46 7.50
N ASN A 119 -13.49 -4.27 7.86
CA ASN A 119 -14.02 -3.29 6.91
C ASN A 119 -12.87 -2.57 6.19
N PHE A 120 -12.76 -2.75 4.87
CA PHE A 120 -11.80 -2.02 4.05
C PHE A 120 -12.36 -0.64 3.66
N ASN A 121 -13.48 -0.60 2.94
CA ASN A 121 -13.99 0.63 2.31
C ASN A 121 -15.52 0.79 2.31
N ASP A 122 -16.20 0.22 3.31
CA ASP A 122 -17.65 0.20 3.49
C ASP A 122 -18.46 -0.58 2.44
N HIS A 123 -17.81 -0.99 1.34
CA HIS A 123 -18.41 -1.76 0.24
C HIS A 123 -17.81 -3.15 0.13
N VAL A 124 -16.54 -3.30 0.50
CA VAL A 124 -15.81 -4.56 0.56
C VAL A 124 -15.31 -4.74 1.98
N LEU A 125 -15.69 -5.86 2.57
CA LEU A 125 -15.20 -6.34 3.86
C LEU A 125 -14.56 -7.70 3.65
N LEU A 126 -13.58 -8.03 4.47
CA LEU A 126 -12.94 -9.35 4.48
C LEU A 126 -13.25 -10.00 5.82
N ASP A 127 -13.59 -11.28 5.84
CA ASP A 127 -13.58 -12.01 7.09
C ASP A 127 -12.13 -12.25 7.56
N LEU A 128 -11.94 -12.36 8.87
CA LEU A 128 -10.61 -12.59 9.43
C LEU A 128 -9.97 -13.91 8.95
N PRO A 129 -10.71 -15.02 8.77
CA PRO A 129 -10.16 -16.23 8.17
C PRO A 129 -9.58 -16.03 6.77
N LEU A 130 -10.21 -15.24 5.89
CA LEU A 130 -9.65 -14.90 4.58
C LEU A 130 -8.38 -14.05 4.73
N CYS A 131 -8.38 -13.03 5.59
CA CYS A 131 -7.19 -12.22 5.86
C CYS A 131 -6.00 -13.09 6.30
N LEU A 132 -6.23 -14.05 7.21
CA LEU A 132 -5.21 -14.97 7.69
C LEU A 132 -4.78 -15.98 6.63
N THR A 133 -5.71 -16.44 5.80
CA THR A 133 -5.41 -17.30 4.65
C THR A 133 -4.49 -16.58 3.66
N ILE A 134 -4.80 -15.33 3.33
CA ILE A 134 -3.95 -14.49 2.46
C ILE A 134 -2.55 -14.33 3.07
N ARG A 135 -2.46 -14.00 4.37
CA ARG A 135 -1.17 -13.90 5.11
C ARG A 135 -0.35 -15.18 4.98
N ASN A 136 -0.94 -16.33 5.28
CA ASN A 136 -0.24 -17.61 5.26
C ASN A 136 0.20 -18.00 3.84
N LEU A 137 -0.65 -17.74 2.84
CA LEU A 137 -0.33 -18.01 1.43
C LEU A 137 0.79 -17.11 0.91
N LEU A 138 0.84 -15.85 1.35
CA LEU A 138 1.96 -14.94 1.06
C LEU A 138 3.28 -15.42 1.68
N GLN A 139 3.24 -15.96 2.91
CA GLN A 139 4.41 -16.53 3.57
C GLN A 139 4.98 -17.74 2.83
N VAL A 140 4.14 -18.49 2.10
CA VAL A 140 4.56 -19.59 1.19
C VAL A 140 4.65 -19.15 -0.27
N HIS A 141 4.89 -17.86 -0.52
CA HIS A 141 5.20 -17.27 -1.84
C HIS A 141 4.07 -17.34 -2.87
N THR A 142 2.81 -17.35 -2.42
CA THR A 142 1.64 -17.29 -3.32
C THR A 142 1.16 -15.86 -3.49
N ALA A 143 1.20 -15.35 -4.72
CA ALA A 143 0.73 -14.00 -5.05
C ALA A 143 -0.80 -13.88 -4.87
N VAL A 144 -1.30 -12.73 -4.40
CA VAL A 144 -2.74 -12.48 -4.17
C VAL A 144 -3.59 -12.74 -5.41
N SER A 145 -3.09 -12.46 -6.62
CA SER A 145 -3.82 -12.77 -7.86
C SER A 145 -4.13 -14.26 -8.02
N ARG A 146 -3.19 -15.14 -7.65
CA ARG A 146 -3.39 -16.60 -7.64
C ARG A 146 -4.35 -17.03 -6.55
N ILE A 147 -4.33 -16.35 -5.40
CA ILE A 147 -5.28 -16.61 -4.30
C ILE A 147 -6.69 -16.29 -4.77
N VAL A 148 -6.90 -15.14 -5.42
CA VAL A 148 -8.21 -14.76 -5.99
C VAL A 148 -8.65 -15.76 -7.06
N GLU A 149 -7.78 -16.11 -8.01
CA GLU A 149 -8.07 -17.12 -9.04
C GLU A 149 -8.47 -18.46 -8.40
N TYR A 150 -7.74 -18.91 -7.38
CA TYR A 150 -8.07 -20.12 -6.62
C TYR A 150 -9.44 -20.04 -5.96
N LEU A 151 -9.77 -18.92 -5.32
CA LEU A 151 -11.08 -18.72 -4.69
C LEU A 151 -12.21 -18.75 -5.73
N GLU A 152 -12.05 -18.05 -6.85
CA GLU A 152 -13.04 -18.03 -7.94
C GLU A 152 -13.29 -19.42 -8.53
N LEU A 153 -12.21 -20.18 -8.78
CA LEU A 153 -12.30 -21.56 -9.27
C LEU A 153 -12.98 -22.50 -8.26
N THR A 154 -12.72 -22.29 -6.96
CA THR A 154 -13.24 -23.16 -5.90
C THR A 154 -14.71 -22.86 -5.58
N THR A 155 -15.09 -21.59 -5.54
CA THR A 155 -16.43 -21.17 -5.13
C THR A 155 -17.38 -20.96 -6.31
N GLY A 156 -16.87 -20.86 -7.54
CA GLY A 156 -17.65 -20.54 -8.75
C GLY A 156 -18.21 -19.12 -8.77
N VAL A 157 -17.69 -18.22 -7.92
CA VAL A 157 -18.15 -16.83 -7.77
C VAL A 157 -17.04 -15.90 -8.18
N GLN A 158 -17.37 -14.82 -8.90
CA GLN A 158 -16.41 -13.79 -9.26
C GLN A 158 -16.09 -12.89 -8.06
N PHE A 159 -14.81 -12.82 -7.69
CA PHE A 159 -14.31 -11.98 -6.62
C PHE A 159 -14.00 -10.57 -7.13
N PRO A 160 -13.88 -9.57 -6.23
CA PRO A 160 -13.28 -8.29 -6.58
C PRO A 160 -11.87 -8.48 -7.16
N SER A 161 -11.37 -7.48 -7.88
CA SER A 161 -10.05 -7.56 -8.50
C SER A 161 -8.97 -7.90 -7.47
N ALA A 162 -7.92 -8.61 -7.91
CA ALA A 162 -6.78 -8.94 -7.06
C ALA A 162 -6.16 -7.71 -6.37
N ASP A 163 -6.20 -6.54 -7.03
CA ASP A 163 -5.77 -5.26 -6.47
C ASP A 163 -6.67 -4.79 -5.32
N THR A 164 -8.00 -4.92 -5.46
CA THR A 164 -8.96 -4.60 -4.40
C THR A 164 -8.77 -5.53 -3.19
N VAL A 165 -8.59 -6.83 -3.44
CA VAL A 165 -8.35 -7.83 -2.38
C VAL A 165 -7.02 -7.56 -1.69
N LEU A 166 -5.95 -7.26 -2.45
CA LEU A 166 -4.65 -6.89 -1.90
C LEU A 166 -4.75 -5.62 -1.04
N HIS A 167 -5.46 -4.59 -1.49
CA HIS A 167 -5.63 -3.37 -0.70
C HIS A 167 -6.44 -3.58 0.58
N GLY A 168 -7.50 -4.39 0.52
CA GLY A 168 -8.23 -4.80 1.72
C GLY A 168 -7.35 -5.58 2.71
N TYR A 169 -6.51 -6.48 2.20
CA TYR A 169 -5.54 -7.21 3.01
C TYR A 169 -4.45 -6.29 3.60
N LEU A 170 -3.89 -5.36 2.83
CA LEU A 170 -2.88 -4.42 3.34
C LEU A 170 -3.47 -3.45 4.38
N HIS A 171 -4.74 -3.05 4.22
CA HIS A 171 -5.48 -2.27 5.21
C HIS A 171 -5.66 -3.08 6.51
N PHE A 172 -5.95 -4.39 6.40
CA PHE A 172 -5.96 -5.32 7.54
C PHE A 172 -4.60 -5.40 8.22
N GLU A 173 -3.52 -5.59 7.47
CA GLU A 173 -2.16 -5.67 8.04
C GLU A 173 -1.74 -4.38 8.74
N ALA A 174 -2.13 -3.22 8.21
CA ALA A 174 -1.87 -1.92 8.84
C ALA A 174 -2.63 -1.72 10.17
N LEU A 175 -3.81 -2.31 10.32
CA LEU A 175 -4.56 -2.32 11.58
C LEU A 175 -4.16 -3.46 12.53
N THR A 176 -3.37 -4.43 12.07
CA THR A 176 -2.97 -5.56 12.90
C THR A 176 -1.65 -5.29 13.60
N ASP A 177 -1.61 -5.54 14.90
CA ASP A 177 -0.37 -5.52 15.66
C ASP A 177 0.45 -6.78 15.36
N HIS A 178 1.78 -6.67 15.42
CA HIS A 178 2.68 -7.78 15.12
C HIS A 178 3.64 -7.97 16.29
N GLU A 179 3.72 -9.20 16.80
CA GLU A 179 4.65 -9.58 17.89
C GLU A 179 6.07 -9.88 17.40
N TYR A 180 6.28 -9.89 16.09
CA TYR A 180 7.57 -10.30 15.55
C TYR A 180 8.65 -9.28 15.92
N GLN A 181 9.63 -9.72 16.71
CA GLN A 181 10.75 -8.90 17.15
C GLN A 181 11.88 -8.84 16.10
N TYR A 182 11.75 -9.57 15.00
CA TYR A 182 12.74 -9.67 13.93
C TYR A 182 14.13 -10.04 14.44
N SER A 183 14.17 -10.85 15.50
CA SER A 183 15.37 -11.38 16.13
C SER A 183 15.51 -12.85 15.80
N CYS A 184 16.73 -13.29 15.47
CA CYS A 184 17.03 -14.70 15.25
C CYS A 184 17.39 -15.36 16.56
N VAL A 185 16.73 -16.48 16.90
CA VAL A 185 17.08 -17.27 18.08
C VAL A 185 18.54 -17.73 18.05
N THR A 186 19.08 -17.99 16.86
CA THR A 186 20.47 -18.44 16.67
C THR A 186 21.46 -17.29 16.59
N CYS A 187 21.11 -16.20 15.91
CA CYS A 187 22.05 -15.10 15.61
C CYS A 187 21.90 -13.87 16.53
N GLY A 188 20.88 -13.83 17.37
CA GLY A 188 20.55 -12.69 18.23
C GLY A 188 20.05 -11.46 17.46
N ASP A 189 20.04 -10.31 18.12
CA ASP A 189 19.63 -9.03 17.51
C ASP A 189 20.70 -8.44 16.58
N HIS A 190 21.97 -8.82 16.78
CA HIS A 190 23.12 -8.29 16.04
C HIS A 190 23.93 -9.44 15.41
N PRO A 191 23.42 -10.06 14.32
CA PRO A 191 24.09 -11.18 13.67
C PRO A 191 25.50 -10.77 13.19
N PRO A 192 26.56 -11.56 13.48
CA PRO A 192 27.93 -11.22 13.06
C PRO A 192 28.15 -11.32 11.54
N VAL A 193 27.26 -12.04 10.85
CA VAL A 193 27.25 -12.19 9.39
C VAL A 193 25.83 -11.98 8.90
N VAL A 194 25.67 -11.19 7.85
CA VAL A 194 24.40 -10.97 7.17
C VAL A 194 24.52 -11.21 5.68
N ILE A 195 23.40 -11.54 5.06
CA ILE A 195 23.21 -11.72 3.63
C ILE A 195 22.38 -10.52 3.17
N MET A 196 22.91 -9.80 2.20
CA MET A 196 22.27 -8.64 1.59
C MET A 196 21.82 -9.03 0.18
N ASP A 197 20.52 -8.87 -0.11
CA ASP A 197 19.96 -9.19 -1.42
C ASP A 197 19.01 -8.09 -1.91
N LEU A 198 18.78 -8.05 -3.22
CA LEU A 198 17.98 -7.05 -3.89
C LEU A 198 16.94 -7.68 -4.81
N HIS A 199 15.67 -7.48 -4.46
CA HIS A 199 14.56 -7.91 -5.30
C HIS A 199 14.21 -6.87 -6.37
N LYS A 200 14.93 -6.93 -7.50
CA LYS A 200 14.80 -6.01 -8.65
C LYS A 200 13.45 -6.06 -9.39
N LYS A 201 12.58 -7.05 -9.11
CA LYS A 201 11.25 -7.17 -9.77
C LYS A 201 10.17 -6.34 -9.07
N ALA A 202 10.43 -5.84 -7.87
CA ALA A 202 9.49 -4.99 -7.13
C ALA A 202 9.74 -3.52 -7.46
N SER A 203 9.63 -3.15 -8.75
CA SER A 203 9.80 -1.77 -9.20
C SER A 203 8.51 -0.97 -9.02
N PHE A 204 8.59 0.21 -8.42
CA PHE A 204 7.48 1.16 -8.32
C PHE A 204 7.61 2.20 -9.41
N HIS A 205 6.50 2.55 -10.08
CA HIS A 205 6.41 3.64 -11.07
C HIS A 205 6.86 5.00 -10.49
N LEU A 206 8.17 5.27 -10.51
CA LEU A 206 8.83 6.49 -10.10
C LEU A 206 9.79 6.96 -11.20
N SER A 207 9.68 8.21 -11.61
CA SER A 207 10.70 8.91 -12.38
C SER A 207 11.63 9.59 -11.39
N VAL A 208 12.88 9.10 -11.26
CA VAL A 208 13.87 9.66 -10.32
C VAL A 208 14.22 11.11 -10.66
N SER A 209 14.05 11.51 -11.92
CA SER A 209 14.26 12.88 -12.40
C SER A 209 13.25 13.89 -11.84
N ASP A 210 12.12 13.43 -11.28
CA ASP A 210 11.08 14.29 -10.72
C ASP A 210 11.19 14.43 -9.18
N LEU A 211 12.23 13.86 -8.57
CA LEU A 211 12.44 13.93 -7.12
C LEU A 211 13.04 15.26 -6.70
N ALA A 212 12.45 15.85 -5.66
CA ALA A 212 13.03 17.01 -5.00
C ALA A 212 14.41 16.65 -4.42
N GLN A 213 15.39 17.53 -4.62
CA GLN A 213 16.65 17.44 -3.92
C GLN A 213 16.43 17.64 -2.42
N PRO A 214 17.17 16.95 -1.55
CA PRO A 214 17.08 17.20 -0.13
C PRO A 214 17.58 18.61 0.22
N PRO A 215 17.28 19.13 1.43
CA PRO A 215 17.89 20.36 1.96
C PRO A 215 19.43 20.35 1.88
N GLU A 216 20.05 21.52 1.72
CA GLU A 216 21.52 21.64 1.56
C GLU A 216 22.31 21.08 2.77
N ASP A 217 21.72 21.10 3.95
CA ASP A 217 22.27 20.61 5.21
C ASP A 217 21.83 19.19 5.58
N PHE A 218 21.13 18.50 4.68
CA PHE A 218 20.66 17.14 4.92
C PHE A 218 21.84 16.16 5.02
N ASN A 219 21.94 15.50 6.17
CA ASN A 219 23.03 14.58 6.50
C ASN A 219 22.65 13.10 6.28
N GLY A 220 21.47 12.82 5.74
CA GLY A 220 20.96 11.46 5.54
C GLY A 220 20.09 10.91 6.66
N ASP A 221 19.97 11.59 7.81
CA ASP A 221 19.15 11.10 8.91
C ASP A 221 17.65 11.16 8.56
N VAL A 222 16.98 10.02 8.68
CA VAL A 222 15.53 9.90 8.50
C VAL A 222 14.91 9.16 9.68
N ASP A 223 13.71 9.57 10.09
CA ASP A 223 12.95 8.91 11.14
C ASP A 223 12.20 7.71 10.57
N SER A 224 12.65 6.51 10.92
CA SER A 224 12.07 5.25 10.47
C SER A 224 10.66 5.04 11.02
N GLU A 225 10.43 5.33 12.31
CA GLU A 225 9.10 5.15 12.91
C GLU A 225 8.09 6.12 12.31
N GLN A 226 8.47 7.37 12.08
CA GLN A 226 7.62 8.36 11.44
C GLN A 226 7.25 7.94 10.01
N PHE A 227 8.22 7.47 9.22
CA PHE A 227 7.99 7.02 7.85
C PHE A 227 7.02 5.83 7.79
N TRP A 228 7.26 4.77 8.58
CA TRP A 228 6.41 3.57 8.58
C TRP A 228 5.04 3.82 9.20
N LYS A 229 4.95 4.75 10.16
CA LYS A 229 3.66 5.25 10.66
C LYS A 229 2.89 5.98 9.55
N ALA A 230 3.52 6.86 8.79
CA ALA A 230 2.87 7.55 7.68
C ALA A 230 2.39 6.57 6.60
N LEU A 231 3.17 5.52 6.29
CA LEU A 231 2.72 4.45 5.41
C LEU A 231 1.53 3.68 5.99
N THR A 232 1.50 3.45 7.30
CA THR A 232 0.34 2.82 7.96
C THR A 232 -0.91 3.69 7.80
N GLU A 233 -0.81 4.99 8.08
CA GLU A 233 -1.89 5.96 7.90
C GLU A 233 -2.36 6.02 6.45
N GLU A 234 -1.43 6.01 5.48
CA GLU A 234 -1.72 5.92 4.05
C GLU A 234 -2.58 4.71 3.71
N ARG A 235 -2.24 3.53 4.25
CA ARG A 235 -2.97 2.28 4.01
C ARG A 235 -4.36 2.30 4.58
N ILE A 236 -4.55 2.90 5.77
CA ILE A 236 -5.88 3.05 6.36
C ILE A 236 -6.72 4.05 5.57
N ALA A 237 -6.12 5.18 5.18
CA ALA A 237 -6.79 6.23 4.44
C ALA A 237 -7.33 5.77 3.07
N ARG A 238 -6.74 4.73 2.46
CA ARG A 238 -7.27 4.09 1.24
C ARG A 238 -8.69 3.59 1.38
N GLY A 239 -9.14 3.26 2.58
CA GLY A 239 -10.51 2.87 2.85
C GLY A 239 -11.54 3.99 2.60
N PHE A 240 -11.09 5.24 2.49
CA PHE A 240 -11.96 6.42 2.37
C PHE A 240 -11.85 7.15 1.02
N VAL A 241 -10.92 6.76 0.16
CA VAL A 241 -10.63 7.49 -1.09
C VAL A 241 -10.74 6.60 -2.32
N SER A 242 -11.27 7.16 -3.40
CA SER A 242 -11.40 6.46 -4.68
C SER A 242 -10.08 6.38 -5.48
N SER A 243 -9.09 7.21 -5.13
CA SER A 243 -7.79 7.21 -5.79
C SER A 243 -6.68 7.70 -4.87
N GLN A 244 -5.45 7.26 -5.13
CA GLN A 244 -4.26 7.70 -4.37
C GLN A 244 -4.08 9.22 -4.35
N LYS A 245 -4.45 9.90 -5.44
CA LYS A 245 -4.29 11.35 -5.56
C LYS A 245 -5.13 12.14 -4.56
N ASN A 246 -6.20 11.52 -4.06
CA ASN A 246 -7.11 12.13 -3.09
C ASN A 246 -6.77 11.71 -1.65
N ASN A 247 -5.73 10.88 -1.46
CA ASN A 247 -5.33 10.42 -0.14
C ASN A 247 -4.55 11.54 0.59
N PRO A 248 -5.09 12.10 1.70
CA PRO A 248 -4.39 13.16 2.44
C PRO A 248 -3.13 12.66 3.17
N PHE A 249 -2.95 11.34 3.27
CA PHE A 249 -1.77 10.69 3.83
C PHE A 249 -0.84 10.11 2.74
N SER A 250 -0.97 10.54 1.48
CA SER A 250 -0.08 10.05 0.44
C SER A 250 1.38 10.34 0.79
N VAL A 251 2.21 9.30 0.82
CA VAL A 251 3.65 9.39 1.06
C VAL A 251 4.39 9.32 -0.29
N PRO A 252 4.71 10.46 -0.93
CA PRO A 252 5.51 10.45 -2.14
C PRO A 252 6.96 10.07 -1.83
N PRO A 253 7.69 9.43 -2.76
CA PRO A 253 9.12 9.19 -2.59
C PRO A 253 9.90 10.50 -2.40
N SER A 254 10.79 10.52 -1.41
CA SER A 254 11.60 11.68 -1.03
C SER A 254 12.86 11.26 -0.31
N PHE A 255 14.02 11.81 -0.64
CA PHE A 255 15.26 11.44 0.05
C PHE A 255 15.26 11.74 1.55
N HIS A 256 14.64 12.84 1.98
CA HIS A 256 14.68 13.32 3.37
C HIS A 256 13.54 12.77 4.25
N PHE A 257 12.68 11.91 3.71
CA PHE A 257 11.60 11.27 4.47
C PHE A 257 11.54 9.75 4.30
N TRP A 258 12.14 9.22 3.23
CA TRP A 258 12.07 7.82 2.89
C TRP A 258 13.07 7.00 3.71
N ALA A 259 12.57 6.12 4.56
CA ALA A 259 13.38 5.40 5.52
C ALA A 259 13.34 3.88 5.30
N PRO A 260 14.47 3.17 5.52
CA PRO A 260 14.43 1.72 5.68
C PRO A 260 13.63 1.34 6.93
N TRP A 261 13.04 0.15 6.88
CA TRP A 261 12.65 -0.57 8.07
C TRP A 261 13.89 -1.29 8.63
N ILE A 262 14.21 -1.09 9.89
CA ILE A 262 15.27 -1.79 10.61
C ILE A 262 14.70 -2.22 11.95
N GLY A 263 14.89 -3.48 12.32
CA GLY A 263 14.42 -4.03 13.60
C GLY A 263 14.86 -3.16 14.78
N ARG A 264 13.94 -2.90 15.72
CA ARG A 264 14.17 -1.96 16.84
C ARG A 264 15.36 -2.34 17.72
N ASN A 265 15.60 -3.64 17.90
CA ASN A 265 16.75 -4.12 18.68
C ASN A 265 18.06 -4.00 17.90
N THR A 266 18.02 -3.99 16.56
CA THR A 266 19.19 -3.94 15.69
C THR A 266 19.77 -2.54 15.59
N ARG A 267 18.93 -1.50 15.71
CA ARG A 267 19.30 -0.09 15.53
C ARG A 267 19.48 0.64 16.87
N ARG A 268 20.32 1.67 16.86
CA ARG A 268 20.59 2.51 18.05
C ARG A 268 19.44 3.45 18.43
N SER A 269 18.67 3.92 17.44
CA SER A 269 17.58 4.89 17.61
C SER A 269 16.58 4.79 16.47
N ASP A 270 15.46 5.53 16.54
CA ASP A 270 14.47 5.63 15.46
C ASP A 270 14.99 6.38 14.23
N CYS A 271 16.01 7.23 14.42
CA CYS A 271 16.77 7.85 13.33
C CYS A 271 17.74 6.84 12.72
N VAL A 272 17.66 6.68 11.39
CA VAL A 272 18.50 5.78 10.58
C VAL A 272 19.01 6.55 9.36
N LEU A 273 20.03 6.04 8.67
CA LEU A 273 20.57 6.70 7.48
C LEU A 273 19.83 6.31 6.20
N ASN A 274 19.59 7.30 5.35
CA ASN A 274 19.27 7.15 3.95
C ASN A 274 20.34 7.86 3.10
N THR A 275 21.26 7.08 2.54
CA THR A 275 22.38 7.60 1.73
C THR A 275 22.08 7.69 0.22
N GLU A 276 20.87 7.33 -0.22
CA GLU A 276 20.52 7.32 -1.66
C GLU A 276 20.67 8.70 -2.32
N PHE A 277 20.59 9.79 -1.54
CA PHE A 277 20.78 11.15 -2.03
C PHE A 277 22.24 11.49 -2.32
N GLU A 278 23.23 10.89 -1.66
CA GLU A 278 24.64 11.19 -1.96
C GLU A 278 25.07 10.57 -3.29
N LYS A 279 24.29 9.58 -3.76
CA LYS A 279 24.52 8.82 -4.98
C LYS A 279 23.96 9.52 -6.21
N ILE A 280 23.87 10.87 -6.19
CA ILE A 280 23.39 11.75 -7.27
C ILE A 280 24.26 11.69 -8.56
N ARG A 281 25.32 10.88 -8.61
CA ARG A 281 26.09 10.75 -9.86
C ARG A 281 25.28 9.98 -10.91
N PRO A 282 25.23 10.43 -12.17
CA PRO A 282 24.70 9.60 -13.25
C PRO A 282 25.48 8.29 -13.27
N ALA A 283 24.77 7.17 -13.34
CA ALA A 283 25.39 5.85 -13.40
C ALA A 283 26.45 5.88 -14.51
N LYS A 284 27.70 5.53 -14.18
CA LYS A 284 28.70 5.33 -15.24
C LYS A 284 28.20 4.18 -16.10
N ALA A 285 28.38 4.26 -17.42
CA ALA A 285 27.94 3.24 -18.38
C ALA A 285 28.37 1.79 -18.01
N ALA A 286 29.42 1.64 -17.20
CA ALA A 286 29.88 0.36 -16.66
C ALA A 286 28.97 -0.23 -15.56
N GLU A 287 28.29 0.58 -14.74
CA GLU A 287 27.40 0.11 -13.65
C GLU A 287 26.02 -0.32 -14.20
N VAL A 288 25.59 0.27 -15.32
CA VAL A 288 24.41 -0.15 -16.09
C VAL A 288 24.59 -1.58 -16.64
N SER A 289 25.83 -2.04 -16.81
CA SER A 289 26.15 -3.37 -17.34
C SER A 289 25.80 -4.53 -16.39
N GLU A 290 25.73 -4.32 -15.08
CA GLU A 290 25.35 -5.37 -14.11
C GLU A 290 23.83 -5.45 -13.89
N ILE A 291 23.08 -4.51 -14.46
CA ILE A 291 21.63 -4.49 -14.44
C ILE A 291 21.12 -4.94 -15.82
N THR A 292 21.36 -6.20 -16.16
CA THR A 292 20.80 -6.82 -17.37
C THR A 292 19.32 -7.14 -17.15
N VAL A 293 18.45 -6.18 -17.46
CA VAL A 293 17.06 -6.50 -17.81
C VAL A 293 17.09 -7.03 -19.25
N SER A 294 16.49 -8.20 -19.51
CA SER A 294 16.41 -8.70 -20.89
C SER A 294 15.55 -7.77 -21.74
N GLU A 295 15.87 -7.67 -23.03
CA GLU A 295 15.08 -6.90 -24.02
C GLU A 295 13.59 -7.27 -23.98
N ASP A 296 13.30 -8.57 -23.78
CA ASP A 296 11.95 -9.08 -23.65
C ASP A 296 11.19 -8.49 -22.44
N ARG A 297 11.86 -8.33 -21.30
CA ARG A 297 11.22 -7.76 -20.10
C ARG A 297 10.93 -6.28 -20.24
N LEU A 298 11.81 -5.53 -20.91
CA LEU A 298 11.58 -4.11 -21.17
C LEU A 298 10.42 -3.91 -22.15
N ARG A 299 10.30 -4.79 -23.16
CA ARG A 299 9.16 -4.83 -24.08
C ARG A 299 7.85 -5.15 -23.35
N ASP A 300 7.86 -6.08 -22.41
CA ASP A 300 6.67 -6.39 -21.60
C ASP A 300 6.22 -5.20 -20.74
N GLU A 301 7.16 -4.46 -20.13
CA GLU A 301 6.83 -3.25 -19.37
C GLU A 301 6.37 -2.09 -20.25
N LEU A 302 6.95 -1.93 -21.43
CA LEU A 302 6.50 -0.99 -22.47
C LEU A 302 5.03 -1.28 -22.85
N CYS A 303 4.69 -2.56 -23.02
CA CYS A 303 3.33 -3.02 -23.33
C CYS A 303 2.31 -2.78 -22.21
N LYS A 304 2.73 -2.48 -20.98
CA LYS A 304 1.84 -2.10 -19.86
C LYS A 304 1.59 -0.61 -19.77
N GLN A 305 2.38 0.21 -20.48
CA GLN A 305 2.27 1.66 -20.40
C GLN A 305 1.03 2.22 -21.10
N LYS A 306 0.51 3.33 -20.56
CA LYS A 306 -0.57 4.12 -21.18
C LYS A 306 -0.08 4.74 -22.49
N VAL A 307 -0.97 4.85 -23.48
CA VAL A 307 -0.62 5.38 -24.81
C VAL A 307 0.01 6.78 -24.76
N GLN A 308 -0.39 7.61 -23.80
CA GLN A 308 0.18 8.95 -23.64
C GLN A 308 1.64 8.94 -23.20
N VAL A 309 2.02 7.99 -22.34
CA VAL A 309 3.41 7.78 -21.89
C VAL A 309 4.25 7.30 -23.08
N ILE A 310 3.73 6.34 -23.84
CA ILE A 310 4.36 5.83 -25.07
C ILE A 310 4.59 6.96 -26.08
N ARG A 311 3.62 7.87 -26.27
CA ARG A 311 3.78 9.02 -27.17
C ARG A 311 4.85 10.01 -26.71
N ASN A 312 4.95 10.25 -25.40
CA ASN A 312 6.00 11.12 -24.87
C ASN A 312 7.39 10.48 -25.08
N LEU A 313 7.51 9.17 -24.78
CA LEU A 313 8.71 8.38 -25.06
C LEU A 313 9.15 8.45 -26.53
N CYS A 314 8.21 8.30 -27.48
CA CYS A 314 8.52 8.46 -28.90
C CYS A 314 9.15 9.82 -29.20
N ARG A 315 8.54 10.93 -28.73
CA ARG A 315 9.07 12.29 -28.97
C ARG A 315 10.47 12.47 -28.40
N GLU A 316 10.73 11.96 -27.20
CA GLU A 316 12.03 12.06 -26.54
C GLU A 316 13.11 11.21 -27.22
N CYS A 317 12.72 10.10 -27.85
CA CYS A 317 13.62 9.28 -28.68
C CYS A 317 13.78 9.83 -30.11
N GLY A 318 13.19 10.99 -30.43
CA GLY A 318 13.22 11.56 -31.78
C GLY A 318 12.35 10.80 -32.79
N LEU A 319 11.45 9.94 -32.33
CA LEU A 319 10.52 9.15 -33.13
C LEU A 319 9.19 9.88 -33.32
N ASP A 320 8.54 9.64 -34.45
CA ASP A 320 7.17 10.11 -34.66
C ASP A 320 6.22 9.52 -33.60
N ALA A 321 5.34 10.35 -33.04
CA ALA A 321 4.41 10.00 -31.97
C ALA A 321 2.95 9.89 -32.43
N THR A 322 2.69 9.92 -33.74
CA THR A 322 1.36 9.71 -34.33
C THR A 322 1.06 8.23 -34.58
N GLY A 323 -0.21 7.84 -34.74
CA GLY A 323 -0.61 6.46 -35.07
C GLY A 323 -1.17 5.64 -33.89
N SER A 324 -1.39 4.35 -34.13
CA SER A 324 -1.98 3.44 -33.15
C SER A 324 -0.97 3.07 -32.06
N ARG A 325 -1.46 2.56 -30.92
CA ARG A 325 -0.59 2.10 -29.82
C ARG A 325 0.40 1.05 -30.30
N THR A 326 -0.03 0.12 -31.16
CA THR A 326 0.81 -0.93 -31.73
C THR A 326 1.93 -0.35 -32.58
N ASP A 327 1.63 0.65 -33.41
CA ASP A 327 2.64 1.29 -34.28
C ASP A 327 3.72 2.03 -33.48
N LEU A 328 3.33 2.65 -32.36
CA LEU A 328 4.25 3.33 -31.46
C LEU A 328 5.16 2.32 -30.71
N LEU A 329 4.58 1.23 -30.22
CA LEU A 329 5.32 0.14 -29.55
C LEU A 329 6.32 -0.52 -30.51
N LEU A 330 5.93 -0.75 -31.75
CA LEU A 330 6.78 -1.37 -32.77
C LEU A 330 7.97 -0.47 -33.12
N ARG A 331 7.75 0.84 -33.26
CA ARG A 331 8.81 1.84 -33.49
C ARG A 331 9.80 1.91 -32.33
N LEU A 332 9.31 2.01 -31.09
CA LEU A 332 10.18 2.00 -29.91
C LEU A 332 10.99 0.69 -29.82
N SER A 333 10.35 -0.45 -30.08
CA SER A 333 11.03 -1.76 -30.08
C SER A 333 12.11 -1.87 -31.17
N GLN A 334 11.91 -1.24 -32.33
CA GLN A 334 12.91 -1.21 -33.40
C GLN A 334 14.10 -0.31 -33.04
N GLU A 335 13.83 0.84 -32.42
CA GLU A 335 14.86 1.81 -32.02
C GLU A 335 15.74 1.27 -30.89
N MET A 336 15.16 0.48 -29.98
CA MET A 336 15.84 -0.23 -28.88
C MET A 336 16.92 -1.22 -29.33
N LYS A 337 17.08 -1.48 -30.63
CA LYS A 337 18.22 -2.24 -31.17
C LYS A 337 19.56 -1.50 -31.01
N SER A 338 19.53 -0.17 -30.89
CA SER A 338 20.71 0.61 -30.54
C SER A 338 20.88 0.68 -29.02
N ARG A 339 22.12 0.59 -28.53
CA ARG A 339 22.39 0.64 -27.09
C ARG A 339 21.95 1.97 -26.45
N GLU A 340 22.14 3.07 -27.16
CA GLU A 340 21.79 4.40 -26.68
C GLU A 340 20.27 4.60 -26.54
N ALA A 341 19.47 4.16 -27.52
CA ALA A 341 18.02 4.24 -27.42
C ALA A 341 17.48 3.21 -26.42
N TYR A 342 18.08 2.02 -26.33
CA TYR A 342 17.76 1.05 -25.29
C TYR A 342 17.91 1.68 -23.90
N ASP A 343 19.04 2.32 -23.61
CA ASP A 343 19.30 2.92 -22.30
C ASP A 343 18.32 4.09 -22.01
N LYS A 344 18.01 4.95 -22.99
CA LYS A 344 16.99 6.02 -22.84
C LYS A 344 15.58 5.48 -22.59
N VAL A 345 15.18 4.47 -23.35
CA VAL A 345 13.87 3.83 -23.24
C VAL A 345 13.77 3.04 -21.93
N PHE A 346 14.86 2.38 -21.54
CA PHE A 346 15.03 1.71 -20.26
C PHE A 346 14.89 2.67 -19.10
N GLU A 347 15.61 3.79 -19.06
CA GLU A 347 15.52 4.80 -17.99
C GLU A 347 14.11 5.39 -17.80
N LYS A 348 13.33 5.49 -18.88
CA LYS A 348 11.99 6.09 -18.86
C LYS A 348 10.85 5.11 -18.56
N ILE A 349 10.98 3.86 -19.01
CA ILE A 349 9.97 2.80 -18.77
C ILE A 349 10.25 2.08 -17.47
N ARG A 350 11.52 1.80 -17.21
CA ARG A 350 11.94 1.35 -15.91
C ARG A 350 11.72 2.53 -14.99
N ALA A 351 10.65 2.41 -14.26
CA ALA A 351 10.49 3.14 -13.05
C ALA A 351 11.78 3.03 -12.21
N ALA A 352 12.49 4.13 -12.04
CA ALA A 352 13.89 4.16 -11.62
C ALA A 352 14.11 3.75 -10.15
N SER A 353 13.07 3.24 -9.47
CA SER A 353 13.19 2.52 -8.19
C SER A 353 14.10 1.31 -8.30
N GLY A 354 14.91 1.06 -7.27
CA GLY A 354 15.87 -0.04 -7.27
C GLY A 354 15.33 -1.41 -6.93
N GLY A 355 14.04 -1.52 -6.64
CA GLY A 355 13.48 -2.72 -6.04
C GLY A 355 13.56 -2.66 -4.52
N TRP A 356 13.54 -3.84 -3.89
CA TRP A 356 13.53 -3.95 -2.43
C TRP A 356 14.85 -4.55 -1.96
N ALA A 357 15.61 -3.80 -1.16
CA ALA A 357 16.79 -4.28 -0.48
C ALA A 357 16.39 -4.99 0.82
N VAL A 358 16.98 -6.14 1.07
CA VAL A 358 16.72 -6.96 2.26
C VAL A 358 18.05 -7.33 2.90
N ILE A 359 18.11 -7.23 4.22
CA ILE A 359 19.22 -7.75 5.03
C ILE A 359 18.67 -8.85 5.93
N MET A 360 19.30 -10.03 5.85
CA MET A 360 18.90 -11.19 6.63
C MET A 360 20.12 -11.91 7.22
N CYS A 361 19.93 -12.65 8.32
CA CYS A 361 20.96 -13.57 8.80
C CYS A 361 21.00 -14.86 7.95
N PRO A 362 22.04 -15.71 8.10
CA PRO A 362 22.11 -17.01 7.43
C PRO A 362 20.95 -17.97 7.74
N CYS A 363 20.21 -17.75 8.82
CA CYS A 363 19.00 -18.52 9.15
C CYS A 363 17.74 -18.05 8.40
N GLY A 364 17.84 -17.01 7.56
CA GLY A 364 16.70 -16.50 6.78
C GLY A 364 15.81 -15.49 7.51
N ILE A 365 16.20 -15.04 8.71
CA ILE A 365 15.49 -14.00 9.45
C ILE A 365 15.86 -12.62 8.88
N VAL A 366 14.85 -11.86 8.47
CA VAL A 366 14.99 -10.48 7.95
C VAL A 366 15.14 -9.49 9.11
N TYR A 367 16.18 -8.68 9.07
CA TYR A 367 16.49 -7.63 10.05
C TYR A 367 16.22 -6.23 9.52
N SER A 368 16.35 -6.04 8.20
CA SER A 368 16.14 -4.75 7.56
C SER A 368 15.52 -4.91 6.17
N LEU A 369 14.67 -3.96 5.78
CA LEU A 369 14.01 -3.86 4.48
C LEU A 369 14.00 -2.41 4.01
N LYS A 370 14.33 -2.14 2.74
CA LYS A 370 14.22 -0.80 2.15
C LYS A 370 13.63 -0.87 0.76
N CYS A 371 12.67 0.00 0.49
CA CYS A 371 12.21 0.26 -0.87
C CYS A 371 13.19 1.25 -1.51
N ASN A 372 14.01 0.84 -2.45
CA ASN A 372 15.04 1.73 -2.98
C ASN A 372 14.42 2.73 -3.97
N ILE A 373 14.69 4.01 -3.77
CA ILE A 373 14.30 5.10 -4.66
C ILE A 373 15.07 5.00 -5.97
N ARG A 374 16.33 4.56 -5.92
CA ARG A 374 17.23 4.39 -7.07
C ARG A 374 17.65 2.95 -7.25
N ALA A 375 18.01 2.58 -8.48
CA ALA A 375 18.67 1.32 -8.76
C ALA A 375 20.07 1.27 -8.14
N GLU A 376 20.27 0.31 -7.25
CA GLU A 376 21.50 0.15 -6.47
C GLU A 376 21.99 -1.30 -6.54
N SER A 377 23.26 -1.54 -6.22
CA SER A 377 23.80 -2.87 -5.94
C SER A 377 23.62 -3.23 -4.46
N PRO A 378 23.70 -4.52 -4.09
CA PRO A 378 23.72 -4.94 -2.69
C PRO A 378 24.73 -4.22 -1.79
N ARG A 379 25.84 -3.74 -2.37
CA ARG A 379 26.91 -3.07 -1.61
C ARG A 379 26.58 -1.63 -1.27
N ASP A 380 25.64 -1.03 -1.99
CA ASP A 380 25.35 0.39 -1.87
C ASP A 380 24.44 0.70 -0.68
N PHE A 381 23.73 -0.27 -0.11
CA PHE A 381 22.87 -0.07 1.07
C PHE A 381 23.52 -0.53 2.38
N ALA A 382 24.84 -0.31 2.51
CA ALA A 382 25.56 -0.51 3.78
C ALA A 382 25.05 0.41 4.91
N ASP A 383 24.34 1.49 4.57
CA ASP A 383 23.63 2.38 5.51
C ASP A 383 22.53 1.64 6.31
N MET A 384 22.13 0.45 5.89
CA MET A 384 21.17 -0.40 6.61
C MET A 384 21.82 -1.36 7.64
N LEU A 385 23.14 -1.35 7.80
CA LEU A 385 23.90 -2.19 8.76
C LEU A 385 24.13 -1.54 10.13
N LEU A 386 23.50 -0.38 10.38
CA LEU A 386 23.80 0.52 11.52
C LEU A 386 23.15 0.13 12.85
#